data_AF-A0A2V7YFL3-F1
#
_entry.id   AF-A0A2V7YFL3-F1
#
_cell.length_a   1.000
_cell.length_b   1.000
_cell.length_c   1.000
_cell.angle_alpha   90.00
_cell.angle_beta   90.00
_cell.angle_gamma   90.00
#
_symmetry.space_group_name_H-M   'P 1'
#
loop_
_entity.id
_entity.type
_entity.pdbx_description
1 polymer ?
#
loop_
_entity_poly.entity_id
_entity_poly.type
_entity_poly.pdbx_seq_one_letter_code
_entity_poly.pdbx_strand_id
1 'polypeptide(L)'
;VGDAADGYPGIPGFGRKRAAAILQRFGHIEEITDSRLSDHLELALLFKKLATLRVDAPLFASVDELRWRGPTAAFAKFAERIEAPELAARAERASQRL
;
A
#
# COMPACT_ATOMS: atom_id res chain seq x y z
N VAL A 1 -12.50 0.53 12.26
CA VAL A 1 -12.58 1.39 11.05
C VAL A 1 -12.31 0.51 9.85
N GLY A 2 -12.72 0.93 8.66
CA GLY A 2 -12.47 0.23 7.41
C GLY A 2 -11.75 1.13 6.41
N ASP A 3 -11.40 0.56 5.26
CA ASP A 3 -10.84 1.22 4.10
C ASP A 3 -11.60 0.73 2.86
N ALA A 4 -12.44 1.59 2.29
CA ALA A 4 -13.27 1.21 1.15
C ALA A 4 -12.45 1.04 -0.14
N ALA A 5 -11.31 1.73 -0.28
CA ALA A 5 -10.47 1.63 -1.47
C ALA A 5 -9.81 0.24 -1.57
N ASP A 6 -9.46 -0.32 -0.42
CA ASP A 6 -8.85 -1.65 -0.29
C ASP A 6 -9.87 -2.77 -0.01
N GLY A 7 -11.17 -2.46 -0.01
CA GLY A 7 -12.23 -3.45 0.22
C GLY A 7 -12.34 -3.92 1.68
N TYR A 8 -11.83 -3.16 2.65
CA TYR A 8 -11.98 -3.44 4.08
C TYR A 8 -13.25 -2.77 4.63
N PRO A 9 -14.35 -3.49 4.87
CA PRO A 9 -15.57 -2.89 5.44
C PRO A 9 -15.40 -2.39 6.88
N GLY A 10 -14.35 -2.87 7.57
CA GLY A 10 -14.13 -2.63 8.99
C GLY A 10 -14.98 -3.52 9.90
N ILE A 11 -14.76 -3.41 11.20
CA ILE A 11 -15.48 -4.19 12.21
C ILE A 11 -16.73 -3.44 12.70
N PRO A 12 -17.92 -4.07 12.71
CA PRO A 12 -19.16 -3.46 13.22
C PRO A 12 -18.98 -2.90 14.64
N GLY A 13 -19.49 -1.69 14.89
CA GLY A 13 -19.35 -1.02 16.18
C GLY A 13 -18.00 -0.34 16.43
N PHE A 14 -16.96 -0.64 15.66
CA PHE A 14 -15.62 -0.04 15.81
C PHE A 14 -15.37 1.10 14.80
N GLY A 15 -16.12 2.19 14.92
CA GLY A 15 -15.82 3.45 14.20
C GLY A 15 -14.50 4.10 14.65
N ARG A 16 -14.07 5.18 13.99
CA ARG A 16 -12.76 5.85 14.21
C ARG A 16 -12.49 6.19 15.67
N LYS A 17 -13.46 6.80 16.35
CA LYS A 17 -13.33 7.19 17.76
C LYS A 17 -13.16 5.98 18.69
N ARG A 18 -13.99 4.95 18.52
CA ARG A 18 -13.95 3.75 19.36
C ARG A 18 -12.67 2.94 19.13
N ALA A 19 -12.30 2.73 17.86
CA ALA A 19 -11.08 2.01 17.52
C ALA A 19 -9.84 2.67 18.14
N ALA A 20 -9.72 4.01 18.03
CA ALA A 20 -8.63 4.75 18.63
C ALA A 20 -8.61 4.63 20.17
N ALA A 21 -9.76 4.81 20.84
CA ALA A 21 -9.85 4.72 22.29
C ALA A 21 -9.49 3.33 22.84
N ILE A 22 -9.90 2.27 22.14
CA ILE A 22 -9.60 0.89 22.54
C ILE A 22 -8.13 0.56 22.30
N LEU A 23 -7.57 0.95 21.15
CA LEU A 23 -6.14 0.77 20.89
C LEU A 23 -5.27 1.58 21.85
N GLN A 24 -5.69 2.78 22.25
CA GLN A 24 -4.99 3.56 23.27
C GLN A 24 -4.93 2.83 24.62
N ARG A 25 -6.00 2.11 24.97
CA ARG A 25 -6.10 1.39 26.25
C ARG A 25 -5.33 0.07 26.27
N PHE A 26 -5.41 -0.70 25.19
CA PHE A 26 -4.90 -2.08 25.14
C PHE A 26 -3.62 -2.24 24.31
N GLY A 27 -3.24 -1.25 23.49
CA GLY A 27 -2.06 -1.30 22.63
C GLY A 27 -2.24 -2.23 21.42
N HIS A 28 -2.33 -3.54 21.66
CA HIS A 28 -2.39 -4.56 20.63
C HIS A 28 -3.81 -5.13 20.46
N ILE A 29 -4.17 -5.47 19.22
CA ILE A 29 -5.49 -6.03 18.89
C ILE A 29 -5.73 -7.35 19.63
N GLU A 30 -4.68 -8.16 19.77
CA GLU A 30 -4.66 -9.43 20.48
C GLU A 30 -4.96 -9.30 21.98
N GLU A 31 -4.72 -8.13 22.56
CA GLU A 31 -4.88 -7.86 23.99
C GLU A 31 -6.23 -7.22 24.33
N ILE A 32 -7.06 -6.92 23.32
CA ILE A 32 -8.36 -6.28 23.52
C ILE A 32 -9.35 -7.30 24.09
N THR A 33 -9.85 -7.02 25.29
CA THR A 33 -10.87 -7.85 25.98
C THR A 33 -12.31 -7.35 25.78
N ASP A 34 -12.54 -6.43 24.84
CA ASP A 34 -13.88 -5.90 24.54
C ASP A 34 -14.73 -6.98 23.84
N SER A 35 -15.87 -7.35 24.43
CA SER A 35 -16.71 -8.43 23.92
C SER A 35 -17.25 -8.19 22.50
N ARG A 36 -17.35 -6.92 22.07
CA ARG A 36 -17.74 -6.61 20.69
C ARG A 36 -16.65 -6.95 19.68
N LEU A 37 -15.38 -6.95 20.12
CA LEU A 37 -14.28 -7.38 19.27
C LEU A 37 -14.14 -8.90 19.31
N SER A 38 -14.40 -9.56 20.45
CA SER A 38 -14.24 -11.02 20.55
C SER A 38 -15.07 -11.77 19.51
N ASP A 39 -16.29 -11.29 19.22
CA ASP A 39 -17.18 -11.87 18.19
C ASP A 39 -16.63 -11.71 16.76
N HIS A 40 -15.64 -10.84 16.58
CA HIS A 40 -15.03 -10.50 15.29
C HIS A 40 -13.50 -10.60 15.31
N LEU A 41 -12.91 -11.28 16.31
CA LEU A 41 -11.47 -11.26 16.54
C LEU A 41 -10.70 -11.85 15.36
N GLU A 42 -11.19 -12.96 14.80
CA GLU A 42 -10.60 -13.60 13.63
C GLU A 42 -10.53 -12.63 12.44
N LEU A 43 -11.63 -11.92 12.16
CA LEU A 43 -11.70 -10.93 11.09
C LEU A 43 -10.79 -9.73 11.37
N ALA A 44 -10.71 -9.28 12.62
CA ALA A 44 -9.82 -8.18 13.02
C ALA A 44 -8.33 -8.57 12.85
N LEU A 45 -7.95 -9.80 13.18
CA LEU A 45 -6.60 -10.31 12.99
C LEU A 45 -6.28 -10.54 11.50
N LEU A 46 -7.27 -10.98 10.70
CA LEU A 46 -7.13 -11.04 9.25
C LEU A 46 -6.86 -9.66 8.65
N PHE A 47 -7.65 -8.64 9.02
CA PHE A 47 -7.41 -7.29 8.54
C PHE A 47 -6.07 -6.73 9.04
N LYS A 48 -5.67 -7.02 10.28
CA LYS A 48 -4.32 -6.69 10.76
C LYS A 48 -3.26 -7.27 9.82
N LYS A 49 -3.36 -8.55 9.49
CA LYS A 49 -2.42 -9.22 8.58
C LYS A 49 -2.39 -8.57 7.20
N LEU A 50 -3.56 -8.31 6.60
CA LEU A 50 -3.68 -7.78 5.24
C LEU A 50 -3.23 -6.31 5.15
N ALA A 51 -3.52 -5.50 6.17
CA ALA A 51 -3.14 -4.09 6.22
C ALA A 51 -1.70 -3.86 6.70
N THR A 52 -0.97 -4.90 7.12
CA THR A 52 0.43 -4.77 7.56
C THR A 52 1.35 -4.88 6.35
N LEU A 53 2.09 -3.81 6.06
CA LEU A 53 3.12 -3.80 5.02
C LEU A 53 4.24 -4.79 5.36
N ARG A 54 4.63 -5.63 4.39
CA ARG A 54 5.80 -6.49 4.52
C ARG A 54 7.07 -5.69 4.21
N VAL A 55 8.01 -5.72 5.15
CA VAL A 55 9.31 -5.04 5.05
C VAL A 55 10.45 -6.00 4.68
N ASP A 56 10.16 -7.29 4.61
CA ASP A 56 11.09 -8.41 4.41
C ASP A 56 10.87 -9.12 3.08
N ALA A 57 10.13 -8.49 2.15
CA ALA A 57 9.93 -9.05 0.82
C ALA A 57 11.29 -9.18 0.10
N PRO A 58 11.61 -10.34 -0.50
CA PRO A 58 12.83 -10.51 -1.27
C PRO A 58 12.71 -9.72 -2.58
N LEU A 59 13.13 -8.45 -2.53
CA LEU A 59 13.18 -7.55 -3.66
C LEU A 59 14.60 -7.59 -4.29
N PHE A 60 15.09 -6.44 -4.72
CA PHE A 60 16.40 -6.23 -5.34
C PHE A 60 17.51 -6.37 -4.29
N ALA A 61 18.72 -6.77 -4.70
CA ALA A 61 19.85 -6.89 -3.78
C ALA A 61 20.42 -5.51 -3.40
N SER A 62 20.21 -4.49 -4.24
CA SER A 62 20.57 -3.10 -3.93
C SER A 62 19.62 -2.09 -4.58
N VAL A 63 19.56 -0.88 -4.02
CA VAL A 63 18.81 0.24 -4.60
C VAL A 63 19.38 0.64 -5.97
N ASP A 64 20.67 0.39 -6.23
CA ASP A 64 21.31 0.70 -7.51
C ASP A 64 20.70 -0.09 -8.70
N GLU A 65 20.10 -1.25 -8.46
CA GLU A 65 19.37 -2.02 -9.49
C GLU A 65 18.11 -1.29 -9.97
N LEU A 66 17.53 -0.44 -9.12
CA LEU A 66 16.38 0.40 -9.45
C LEU A 66 16.77 1.70 -10.16
N ARG A 67 18.07 1.96 -10.36
CA ARG A 67 18.53 3.17 -11.05
C ARG A 67 17.96 3.19 -12.46
N TRP A 68 17.08 4.15 -12.71
CA TRP A 68 16.59 4.44 -14.04
C TRP A 68 17.75 4.91 -14.94
N ARG A 69 17.87 4.34 -16.15
CA ARG A 69 18.97 4.60 -17.10
C ARG A 69 18.52 5.33 -18.37
N GLY A 70 17.34 5.96 -18.30
CA GLY A 70 16.68 6.55 -19.46
C GLY A 70 15.64 5.63 -20.11
N PRO A 71 14.88 6.14 -21.10
CA PRO A 71 13.92 5.34 -21.84
C PRO A 71 14.63 4.25 -22.67
N THR A 72 13.98 3.10 -22.83
CA THR A 72 14.45 2.10 -23.80
C THR A 72 14.00 2.48 -25.21
N ALA A 73 14.61 1.90 -26.23
CA ALA A 73 14.20 2.10 -27.63
C ALA A 73 12.71 1.76 -27.88
N ALA A 74 12.12 0.88 -27.07
CA ALA A 74 10.70 0.51 -27.17
C ALA A 74 9.75 1.56 -26.59
N PHE A 75 10.24 2.50 -25.78
CA PHE A 75 9.41 3.43 -25.03
C PHE A 75 8.65 4.41 -25.93
N ALA A 76 9.27 4.89 -27.02
CA ALA A 76 8.61 5.80 -27.96
C ALA A 76 7.35 5.17 -28.59
N LYS A 77 7.48 3.92 -29.06
CA LYS A 77 6.35 3.16 -29.62
C LYS A 77 5.27 2.86 -28.56
N PHE A 78 5.67 2.63 -27.31
CA PHE A 78 4.72 2.47 -26.21
C PHE A 78 3.95 3.76 -25.93
N ALA A 79 4.63 4.91 -25.93
CA ALA A 79 4.05 6.23 -25.71
C ALA A 79 3.02 6.58 -26.79
N GLU A 80 3.30 6.27 -28.06
CA GLU A 80 2.33 6.39 -29.16
C GLU A 80 1.09 5.51 -28.92
N ARG A 81 1.28 4.26 -28.49
CA ARG A 81 0.19 3.31 -28.26
C ARG A 81 -0.77 3.74 -27.15
N ILE A 82 -0.29 4.46 -26.14
CA ILE A 82 -1.14 4.99 -25.06
C ILE A 82 -1.61 6.43 -25.35
N GLU A 83 -1.46 6.91 -26.59
CA GLU A 83 -1.88 8.23 -27.04
C GLU A 83 -1.21 9.38 -26.25
N ALA A 84 0.03 9.17 -25.80
CA ALA A 84 0.83 10.14 -25.06
C ALA A 84 2.25 10.31 -25.63
N PRO A 85 2.42 10.63 -26.93
CA PRO A 85 3.72 10.68 -27.61
C PRO A 85 4.69 11.70 -27.00
N GLU A 86 4.20 12.75 -26.35
CA GLU A 86 5.02 13.76 -25.67
C GLU A 86 5.82 13.17 -24.50
N LEU A 87 5.41 12.02 -23.96
CA LEU A 87 6.16 11.31 -22.92
C LEU A 87 7.52 10.85 -23.41
N ALA A 88 7.68 10.48 -24.69
CA ALA A 88 8.96 10.07 -25.24
C ALA A 88 9.99 11.20 -25.11
N ALA A 89 9.62 12.40 -25.58
CA ALA A 89 10.48 13.58 -25.49
C ALA A 89 10.73 14.00 -24.02
N ARG A 90 9.74 13.84 -23.13
CA ARG A 90 9.92 14.12 -21.69
C ARG A 90 10.90 13.15 -21.03
N ALA A 91 10.81 11.86 -21.36
CA ALA A 91 11.73 10.84 -20.86
C ALA A 91 13.16 11.09 -21.34
N GLU A 92 13.35 11.48 -22.60
CA GLU A 92 14.69 11.84 -23.12
C GLU A 92 15.27 13.08 -22.42
N ARG A 93 14.46 14.11 -22.15
CA ARG A 93 14.94 15.26 -21.37
C ARG A 93 15.29 14.91 -19.93
N ALA A 94 14.60 13.94 -19.34
CA ALA A 94 14.88 13.50 -17.99
C ALA A 94 16.13 12.61 -17.92
N SER A 95 16.43 11.83 -18.96
CA SER A 95 17.66 11.01 -19.02
C SER A 95 18.93 11.85 -19.14
N GLN A 96 18.85 13.04 -19.73
CA GLN A 96 19.97 14.01 -19.80
C GLN A 96 20.44 14.54 -18.44
N ARG A 97 19.69 14.28 -17.36
CA ARG A 97 20.00 14.70 -15.99
C ARG A 97 20.48 13.55 -15.09
N LEU A 98 20.62 12.34 -15.63
CA LEU A 98 21.17 11.17 -14.96
C LEU A 98 22.70 11.24 -14.92
#